data_AF-A0A024EL34-F1
#
_entry.id   AF-A0A024EL34-F1
#
_cell.length_a   1.000
_cell.length_b   1.000
_cell.length_c   1.000
_cell.angle_alpha   90.00
_cell.angle_beta   90.00
_cell.angle_gamma   90.00
#
_symmetry.space_group_name_H-M   'P 1'
#
loop_
_entity.id
_entity.type
_entity.pdbx_description
1 polymer ?
#
loop_
_entity_poly.entity_id
_entity_poly.type
_entity_poly.pdbx_seq_one_letter_code
_entity_poly.pdbx_strand_id
1 'polypeptide(L)'
;MNIFQQLEAAGLNAAAASLPGRVARMMSNGIECSAEDTLTMDERQTLLSIQCRMRLVKVSTQAELDEHGRLVNLLVQYTTESREWLLTQPLLRLHMMFEAVEATW
;
A
#
# COMPACT_ATOMS: atom_id res chain seq x y z
N MET A 1 5.13 -6.26 -13.25
CA MET A 1 5.73 -6.00 -11.93
C MET A 1 5.89 -7.34 -11.23
N ASN A 2 7.11 -7.68 -10.79
CA ASN A 2 7.39 -8.98 -10.14
C ASN A 2 6.73 -9.03 -8.74
N ILE A 3 6.31 -10.21 -8.26
CA ILE A 3 5.66 -10.39 -6.95
C ILE A 3 6.50 -9.82 -5.80
N PHE A 4 7.83 -9.90 -5.87
CA PHE A 4 8.72 -9.27 -4.88
C PHE A 4 8.50 -7.76 -4.78
N GLN A 5 8.48 -7.08 -5.93
CA GLN A 5 8.24 -5.64 -5.99
C GLN A 5 6.82 -5.29 -5.53
N GLN A 6 5.84 -6.16 -5.81
CA GLN A 6 4.46 -5.96 -5.34
C GLN A 6 4.35 -6.07 -3.81
N LEU A 7 5.06 -7.03 -3.20
CA LEU A 7 5.10 -7.20 -1.75
C LEU A 7 5.82 -6.04 -1.07
N GLU A 8 6.97 -5.61 -1.59
CA GLU A 8 7.71 -4.44 -1.09
C GLU A 8 6.87 -3.17 -1.21
N ALA A 9 6.25 -2.93 -2.37
CA ALA A 9 5.36 -1.78 -2.58
C ALA A 9 4.16 -1.81 -1.62
N ALA A 10 3.65 -2.98 -1.28
CA ALA A 10 2.57 -3.17 -0.31
C ALA A 10 3.04 -3.13 1.16
N GLY A 11 4.34 -2.92 1.43
CA GLY A 11 4.88 -2.92 2.80
C GLY A 11 5.03 -4.31 3.44
N LEU A 12 4.83 -5.39 2.68
CA LEU A 12 4.97 -6.78 3.13
C LEU A 12 6.42 -7.26 3.06
N ASN A 13 7.34 -6.49 3.65
CA ASN A 13 8.79 -6.72 3.56
C ASN A 13 9.21 -8.08 4.15
N ALA A 14 8.56 -8.54 5.22
CA ALA A 14 8.83 -9.85 5.81
C ALA A 14 8.45 -11.00 4.88
N ALA A 15 7.31 -10.87 4.18
CA ALA A 15 6.89 -11.83 3.17
C ALA A 15 7.88 -11.83 1.99
N ALA A 16 8.24 -10.65 1.48
CA ALA A 16 9.21 -10.48 0.40
C ALA A 16 10.58 -11.10 0.73
N ALA A 17 11.09 -10.88 1.94
CA ALA A 17 12.37 -11.41 2.40
C ALA A 17 12.36 -12.94 2.59
N SER A 18 11.23 -13.52 3.03
CA SER A 18 11.11 -14.95 3.28
C SER A 18 10.78 -15.79 2.03
N LEU A 19 10.22 -15.17 0.99
CA LEU A 19 9.73 -15.82 -0.22
C LEU A 19 10.81 -16.63 -0.98
N PRO A 20 12.05 -16.12 -1.20
CA PRO A 20 13.08 -16.88 -1.92
C PRO A 20 13.44 -18.17 -1.19
N GLY A 21 13.53 -18.12 0.15
CA GLY A 21 13.81 -19.29 0.97
C GLY A 21 12.67 -20.30 1.00
N ARG A 22 11.43 -19.88 0.80
CA ARG A 22 10.27 -20.79 0.66
C ARG A 22 10.26 -21.48 -0.70
N VAL A 23 10.47 -20.71 -1.77
CA VAL A 23 10.58 -21.25 -3.14
C VAL A 23 11.74 -22.25 -3.22
N ALA A 24 12.93 -21.88 -2.71
CA ALA A 24 14.09 -22.77 -2.71
C ALA A 24 13.83 -24.10 -1.98
N ARG A 25 13.12 -24.06 -0.84
CA ARG A 25 12.74 -25.27 -0.08
C ARG A 25 11.72 -26.14 -0.82
N MET A 26 10.77 -25.55 -1.53
CA MET A 26 9.80 -26.33 -2.33
C MET A 26 10.51 -26.99 -3.52
N MET A 27 11.35 -26.24 -4.22
CA MET A 27 12.13 -26.75 -5.35
C MET A 27 13.11 -27.86 -4.92
N SER A 28 13.78 -27.73 -3.77
CA SER A 28 14.66 -28.78 -3.25
C SER A 28 13.93 -30.07 -2.89
N ASN A 29 12.63 -29.98 -2.60
CA ASN A 29 11.75 -31.13 -2.34
C ASN A 29 11.12 -31.69 -3.64
N GLY A 30 11.53 -31.21 -4.81
CA GLY A 30 11.00 -31.63 -6.11
C GLY A 30 9.61 -31.07 -6.43
N ILE A 31 9.16 -30.03 -5.71
CA ILE A 31 7.88 -29.38 -5.96
C ILE A 31 8.12 -28.18 -6.88
N GLU A 32 7.62 -28.26 -8.11
CA GLU A 32 7.58 -27.11 -9.03
C GLU A 32 6.47 -26.14 -8.60
N CYS A 33 6.86 -24.94 -8.19
CA CYS A 33 5.92 -23.90 -7.76
C CYS A 33 6.41 -22.51 -8.19
N SER A 34 5.47 -21.62 -8.51
CA SER A 34 5.80 -20.20 -8.70
C SER A 34 5.95 -19.50 -7.33
N ALA A 35 6.62 -18.34 -7.32
CA ALA A 35 6.73 -17.51 -6.12
C ALA A 35 5.33 -17.08 -5.59
N GLU A 36 4.36 -16.89 -6.48
CA GLU A 36 2.98 -16.53 -6.15
C GLU A 36 2.22 -17.67 -5.48
N ASP A 37 2.49 -18.91 -5.90
CA ASP A 37 1.92 -20.13 -5.29
C ASP A 37 2.47 -20.37 -3.89
N THR A 38 3.72 -19.94 -3.65
CA THR A 38 4.33 -20.14 -2.34
C THR A 38 3.76 -19.25 -1.26
N LEU A 39 3.06 -18.15 -1.60
CA LEU A 39 2.46 -17.21 -0.63
C LEU A 39 1.42 -17.90 0.26
N THR A 40 1.38 -17.51 1.54
CA THR A 40 0.33 -17.98 2.44
C THR A 40 -1.00 -17.35 2.05
N MET A 41 -2.10 -17.97 2.46
CA MET A 41 -3.44 -17.39 2.25
C MET A 41 -3.55 -15.99 2.86
N ASP A 42 -2.97 -15.79 4.05
CA ASP A 42 -2.99 -14.51 4.75
C ASP A 42 -2.18 -13.43 4.01
N GLU A 43 -0.97 -13.77 3.54
CA GLU A 43 -0.14 -12.85 2.74
C GLU A 43 -0.84 -12.46 1.45
N ARG A 44 -1.47 -13.43 0.77
CA ARG A 44 -2.20 -13.21 -0.49
C ARG A 44 -3.42 -12.32 -0.28
N GLN A 45 -4.23 -12.57 0.75
CA GLN A 45 -5.39 -11.75 1.07
C GLN A 45 -4.99 -10.34 1.47
N THR A 46 -3.94 -10.20 2.28
CA THR A 46 -3.41 -8.90 2.71
C THR A 46 -2.90 -8.10 1.52
N LEU A 47 -2.11 -8.72 0.64
CA LEU A 47 -1.62 -8.10 -0.59
C LEU A 47 -2.76 -7.59 -1.46
N LEU A 48 -3.78 -8.42 -1.71
CA LEU A 48 -4.95 -8.04 -2.50
C LEU A 48 -5.72 -6.86 -1.87
N SER A 49 -5.92 -6.90 -0.55
CA SER A 49 -6.60 -5.83 0.18
C SER A 49 -5.86 -4.49 0.04
N ILE A 50 -4.54 -4.50 0.24
CA ILE A 50 -3.69 -3.31 0.10
C ILE A 50 -3.71 -2.80 -1.35
N GLN A 51 -3.52 -3.67 -2.33
CA GLN A 51 -3.55 -3.30 -3.75
C GLN A 51 -4.90 -2.69 -4.17
N CYS A 52 -6.01 -3.20 -3.65
CA CYS A 52 -7.33 -2.62 -3.88
C CYS A 52 -7.43 -1.19 -3.32
N ARG A 53 -6.97 -0.96 -2.08
CA ARG A 53 -6.97 0.38 -1.46
C ARG A 53 -6.07 1.35 -2.23
N MET A 54 -4.86 0.91 -2.61
CA MET A 54 -3.94 1.71 -3.42
C MET A 54 -4.55 2.11 -4.76
N ARG A 55 -5.27 1.19 -5.43
CA ARG A 55 -5.96 1.46 -6.69
C ARG A 55 -7.09 2.47 -6.55
N LEU A 56 -7.88 2.38 -5.47
CA LEU A 56 -8.98 3.31 -5.20
C LEU A 56 -8.46 4.75 -5.05
N VAL A 57 -7.31 4.90 -4.39
CA VAL A 57 -6.69 6.20 -4.09
C VAL A 57 -5.67 6.64 -5.17
N LYS A 58 -5.39 5.77 -6.15
CA LYS A 58 -4.43 5.98 -7.25
C LYS A 58 -2.99 6.24 -6.77
N VAL A 59 -2.56 5.46 -5.77
CA VAL A 59 -1.18 5.46 -5.24
C VAL A 59 -0.46 4.16 -5.58
N SER A 60 0.87 4.18 -5.54
CA SER A 60 1.75 3.09 -5.99
C SER A 60 2.52 2.42 -4.85
N THR A 61 2.53 2.99 -3.65
CA THR A 61 3.13 2.37 -2.45
C THR A 61 2.21 2.42 -1.22
N GLN A 62 2.44 1.52 -0.27
CA GLN A 62 1.77 1.51 1.03
C GLN A 62 2.08 2.79 1.82
N ALA A 63 3.29 3.31 1.71
CA ALA A 63 3.67 4.58 2.35
C ALA A 63 2.83 5.75 1.83
N GLU A 64 2.59 5.84 0.52
CA GLU A 64 1.70 6.84 -0.08
C GLU A 64 0.24 6.66 0.37
N LEU A 65 -0.21 5.41 0.54
CA LEU A 65 -1.56 5.13 1.03
C LEU A 65 -1.74 5.57 2.48
N ASP A 66 -0.76 5.32 3.33
CA ASP A 66 -0.78 5.72 4.74
C ASP A 66 -0.69 7.25 4.86
N GLU A 67 0.14 7.89 4.03
CA GLU A 67 0.24 9.34 3.95
C GLU A 67 -1.08 9.97 3.47
N HIS A 68 -1.73 9.39 2.47
CA HIS A 68 -3.05 9.85 2.02
C HIS A 68 -4.06 9.82 3.17
N GLY A 69 -4.13 8.70 3.90
CA GLY A 69 -5.00 8.58 5.06
C GLY A 69 -4.68 9.60 6.16
N ARG A 70 -3.39 9.85 6.42
CA ARG A 70 -2.93 10.86 7.39
C ARG A 70 -3.39 12.26 7.00
N LEU A 71 -3.17 12.67 5.75
CA LEU A 71 -3.56 14.00 5.26
C LEU A 71 -5.08 14.19 5.26
N VAL A 72 -5.85 13.19 4.84
CA VAL A 72 -7.32 13.25 4.91
C VAL A 72 -7.76 13.49 6.36
N ASN A 73 -7.22 12.75 7.32
CA ASN A 73 -7.60 12.92 8.72
C ASN A 73 -7.23 14.30 9.28
N LEU A 74 -6.06 14.84 8.90
CA LEU A 74 -5.65 16.18 9.32
C LEU A 74 -6.51 17.27 8.66
N LEU A 75 -6.71 17.21 7.35
CA LEU A 75 -7.49 18.21 6.63
C LEU A 75 -8.95 18.26 7.11
N VAL A 76 -9.55 17.13 7.50
CA VAL A 76 -10.88 17.12 8.14
C VAL A 76 -10.90 17.91 9.45
N GLN A 77 -9.80 17.95 10.20
CA GLN A 77 -9.73 18.68 11.47
C GLN A 77 -9.51 20.18 11.28
N TYR A 78 -8.79 20.57 10.22
CA TYR A 78 -8.38 21.96 10.01
C TYR A 78 -9.15 22.69 8.91
N THR A 79 -9.99 21.99 8.14
CA THR A 79 -10.79 22.57 7.04
C THR A 79 -12.28 22.26 7.22
N THR A 80 -13.15 22.95 6.48
CA THR A 80 -14.59 22.66 6.42
C THR A 80 -14.94 21.57 5.40
N GLU A 81 -13.94 20.97 4.76
CA GLU A 81 -14.14 19.96 3.72
C GLU A 81 -14.58 18.62 4.31
N SER A 82 -15.46 17.91 3.60
CA SER A 82 -15.93 16.61 4.05
C SER A 82 -14.87 15.52 3.84
N ARG A 83 -14.85 14.54 4.75
CA ARG A 83 -13.96 13.37 4.62
C ARG A 83 -14.16 12.62 3.31
N GLU A 84 -15.42 12.47 2.88
CA GLU A 84 -15.77 11.78 1.64
C GLU A 84 -15.19 12.48 0.42
N TRP A 85 -15.25 13.82 0.39
CA TRP A 85 -14.66 14.58 -0.70
C TRP A 85 -13.13 14.50 -0.69
N LEU A 86 -12.50 14.63 0.48
CA LEU A 86 -11.04 14.52 0.64
C LEU A 86 -10.50 13.15 0.19
N LEU A 87 -11.24 12.06 0.47
CA LEU A 87 -10.88 10.71 0.02
C LEU A 87 -10.82 10.57 -1.51
N THR A 88 -11.55 11.40 -2.26
CA THR A 88 -11.52 11.38 -3.73
C THR A 88 -10.36 12.18 -4.32
N GLN A 89 -9.67 13.00 -3.50
CA GLN A 89 -8.61 13.85 -3.99
C GLN A 89 -7.28 13.08 -4.17
N PRO A 90 -6.49 13.39 -5.21
CA PRO A 90 -5.15 12.85 -5.37
C PRO A 90 -4.22 13.29 -4.23
N LEU A 91 -3.23 12.45 -3.90
CA LEU A 91 -2.27 12.70 -2.83
C LEU A 91 -1.60 14.09 -2.95
N LEU A 92 -1.12 14.44 -4.15
CA LEU A 92 -0.49 15.75 -4.40
C LEU A 92 -1.39 16.93 -4.04
N ARG A 93 -2.70 16.83 -4.34
CA ARG A 93 -3.65 17.89 -4.02
C ARG A 93 -3.84 18.02 -2.52
N LEU A 94 -3.89 16.89 -1.80
CA LEU A 94 -3.98 16.89 -0.34
C LEU A 94 -2.75 17.53 0.30
N HIS A 95 -1.54 17.28 -0.23
CA HIS A 95 -0.33 17.97 0.20
C HIS A 95 -0.44 19.48 0.02
N MET A 96 -0.82 19.95 -1.17
CA MET A 96 -0.99 21.38 -1.43
C MET A 96 -2.04 22.04 -0.53
N MET A 97 -3.14 21.34 -0.24
CA MET A 97 -4.16 21.83 0.68
C MET A 97 -3.61 21.95 2.11
N PHE A 98 -2.83 20.96 2.56
CA PHE A 98 -2.24 20.97 3.89
C PHE A 98 -1.17 22.07 4.03
N GLU A 99 -0.31 22.25 3.02
CA GLU A 99 0.64 23.37 2.97
C GLU A 99 -0.05 24.74 3.04
N ALA A 100 -1.18 24.91 2.34
CA ALA A 100 -1.97 26.13 2.40
C ALA A 100 -2.59 26.37 3.78
N VAL A 101 -3.04 25.30 4.44
CA VAL A 101 -3.49 25.37 5.84
C VAL A 101 -2.33 25.82 6.72
N GLU A 102 -1.17 25.16 6.69
CA GLU A 102 0.00 25.51 7.51
C GLU A 102 0.47 26.95 7.30
N ALA A 103 0.42 27.46 6.07
CA ALA A 103 0.80 28.85 5.78
C ALA A 103 -0.14 29.92 6.37
N THR A 104 -1.33 29.51 6.83
CA THR A 104 -2.33 30.41 7.42
C THR A 104 -2.17 30.56 8.95
N TRP A 105 -1.31 29.75 9.58
CA TRP A 105 -1.00 29.77 11.02
C TRP A 105 0.38 30.40 11.29
#